data_AF-A0A174UFT1-F1
#
_entry.id   AF-A0A174UFT1-F1
#
_cell.length_a   1.000
_cell.length_b   1.000
_cell.length_c   1.000
_cell.angle_alpha   90.00
_cell.angle_beta   90.00
_cell.angle_gamma   90.00
#
_symmetry.space_group_name_H-M   'P 1'
#
loop_
_entity.id
_entity.type
_entity.pdbx_description
1 polymer ?
#
loop_
_entity_poly.entity_id
_entity_poly.type
_entity_poly.pdbx_seq_one_letter_code
_entity_poly.pdbx_strand_id
1 'polypeptide(L)'
;MDIEKLATSAVTGYISKTDYLSPFINEGDKEPSWDGNIYVFNNRSKSKCYLMGKVAVQVKGTYVGKPVLKTHYKYRVELSDLKNYEIHGVAYFVVYIDHEREPHIFYNLLHPVDIERILNRSVGKKGTNLEFKEVPSIHDITSVLINFIDDCNKQSSFVASPNFELLELDEIQFKQLSVSFSVSCNENKVSSLFKYMFSNEVFLYEKSPLAGYPDRPIDKVLIQAFSTIHNDNVSIDDEVFFTTFTSKYTKAFQEISFGQCISIIINQDNTYSYNVNLKGSIKEQIHTLEFLLKLSKSLSFNLGKIKLHINENCFDVLGMEEQYNYLQSILQVLNSLNVQEDLIIDYDNFDDCYESALAVLIKVIVNKLPYINSKWANIQRVNMRIFNLYLPLVFIKGLNGEPDRFVHELTQDVELTMQYKSKNIRMPQCILFSIRDYEYISSIYYDTIFNELTSYGSHEILDGRINQALLNMLSAFDKTCNKKLLDKAIELSEWIYSNCISLPMEIKLINKLQAIKRKRSLNMEELAELEVLSIQKNDAEVNTAIYLLLENVEKANIYYKQIEKKKAFKSFPIFKFMNKLAIY
;
A
#
# COMPACT_ATOMS: atom_id res chain seq x y z
N MET A 1 27.52 16.86 -50.29
CA MET A 1 26.73 15.72 -49.79
C MET A 1 25.33 16.23 -49.60
N ASP A 2 24.36 15.63 -50.27
CA ASP A 2 22.96 16.01 -50.12
C ASP A 2 22.39 15.29 -48.89
N ILE A 3 22.38 16.00 -47.76
CA ILE A 3 21.99 15.44 -46.46
C ILE A 3 20.49 15.12 -46.43
N GLU A 4 19.67 15.97 -47.06
CA GLU A 4 18.23 15.82 -47.12
C GLU A 4 17.86 14.58 -47.93
N LYS A 5 18.49 14.42 -49.12
CA LYS A 5 18.28 13.24 -49.96
C LYS A 5 18.75 11.93 -49.30
N LEU A 6 19.88 11.97 -48.58
CA LEU A 6 20.35 10.80 -47.84
C LEU A 6 19.38 10.42 -46.71
N ALA A 7 18.85 11.40 -45.98
CA ALA A 7 17.91 11.16 -44.89
C ALA A 7 16.57 10.60 -45.39
N THR A 8 15.97 11.23 -46.40
CA THR A 8 14.69 10.79 -47.00
C THR A 8 14.83 9.41 -47.64
N SER A 9 15.94 9.13 -48.32
CA SER A 9 16.25 7.80 -48.88
C SER A 9 16.40 6.73 -47.79
N ALA A 10 17.07 7.05 -46.67
CA ALA A 10 17.23 6.11 -45.55
C ALA A 10 15.87 5.72 -44.94
N VAL A 11 15.01 6.70 -44.66
CA VAL A 11 13.66 6.44 -44.11
C VAL A 11 12.81 5.68 -45.12
N THR A 12 12.80 6.09 -46.38
CA THR A 12 12.07 5.41 -47.47
C THR A 12 12.52 3.96 -47.60
N GLY A 13 13.82 3.71 -47.60
CA GLY A 13 14.41 2.37 -47.67
C GLY A 13 14.08 1.50 -46.46
N TYR A 14 14.05 2.08 -45.26
CA TYR A 14 13.64 1.38 -44.04
C TYR A 14 12.16 0.96 -44.08
N ILE A 15 11.25 1.88 -44.41
CA ILE A 15 9.80 1.59 -44.48
C ILE A 15 9.47 0.63 -45.63
N SER A 16 10.16 0.73 -46.77
CA SER A 16 9.93 -0.13 -47.94
C SER A 16 10.25 -1.60 -47.70
N LYS A 17 11.05 -1.92 -46.66
CA LYS A 17 11.35 -3.30 -46.25
C LYS A 17 10.19 -4.01 -45.55
N THR A 18 9.09 -3.32 -45.29
CA THR A 18 7.94 -3.88 -44.56
C THR A 18 6.83 -4.37 -45.49
N ASP A 19 6.09 -5.39 -45.04
CA ASP A 19 5.00 -6.00 -45.82
C ASP A 19 3.72 -5.17 -45.87
N TYR A 20 3.55 -4.22 -44.94
CA TYR A 20 2.28 -3.54 -44.68
C TYR A 20 2.36 -2.01 -44.75
N LEU A 21 3.54 -1.44 -44.95
CA LEU A 21 3.72 0.01 -45.08
C LEU A 21 4.17 0.38 -46.48
N SER A 22 3.72 1.53 -46.96
CA SER A 22 4.20 2.16 -48.19
C SER A 22 4.64 3.60 -47.91
N PRO A 23 5.93 3.94 -48.12
CA PRO A 23 6.38 5.31 -47.99
C PRO A 23 5.97 6.13 -49.21
N PHE A 24 5.52 7.36 -48.97
CA PHE A 24 5.30 8.40 -49.97
C PHE A 24 5.91 9.69 -49.41
N ILE A 25 7.24 9.78 -49.52
CA ILE A 25 8.06 10.88 -48.99
C ILE A 25 8.64 11.61 -50.20
N ASN A 26 8.40 12.92 -50.27
CA ASN A 26 8.83 13.75 -51.37
C ASN A 26 10.27 14.24 -51.16
N GLU A 27 11.03 14.41 -52.25
CA GLU A 27 12.36 15.02 -52.23
C GLU A 27 12.26 16.48 -52.69
N GLY A 28 12.85 17.42 -51.93
CA GLY A 28 12.88 18.84 -52.33
C GLY A 28 11.52 19.53 -52.37
N ASP A 29 10.55 19.01 -51.62
CA ASP A 29 9.18 19.53 -51.57
C ASP A 29 9.09 20.86 -50.81
N LYS A 30 8.06 21.65 -51.12
CA LYS A 30 7.79 22.96 -50.50
C LYS A 30 6.59 22.92 -49.56
N GLU A 31 6.16 21.73 -49.14
CA GLU A 31 5.14 21.63 -48.12
C GLU A 31 5.58 22.38 -46.84
N PRO A 32 4.67 23.09 -46.15
CA PRO A 32 5.08 24.01 -45.08
C PRO A 32 5.82 23.35 -43.91
N SER A 33 5.43 22.13 -43.54
CA SER A 33 5.99 21.42 -42.38
C SER A 33 6.12 19.90 -42.56
N TRP A 34 5.56 19.28 -43.60
CA TRP A 34 5.64 17.82 -43.79
C TRP A 34 6.48 17.48 -45.02
N ASP A 35 7.14 16.33 -44.98
CA ASP A 35 7.90 15.79 -46.12
C ASP A 35 7.13 14.67 -46.85
N GLY A 36 6.00 14.22 -46.30
CA GLY A 36 5.14 13.23 -46.94
C GLY A 36 4.31 12.38 -45.97
N ASN A 37 4.01 11.15 -46.38
CA ASN A 37 3.16 10.23 -45.63
C ASN A 37 3.67 8.78 -45.69
N ILE A 38 3.32 7.98 -44.68
CA ILE A 38 3.39 6.52 -44.71
C ILE A 38 1.96 5.97 -44.74
N TYR A 39 1.64 5.17 -45.74
CA TYR A 39 0.36 4.47 -45.83
C TYR A 39 0.45 3.11 -45.12
N VAL A 40 -0.53 2.81 -44.29
CA VAL A 40 -0.59 1.58 -43.48
C VAL A 40 -1.73 0.69 -43.98
N PHE A 41 -1.44 -0.58 -44.22
CA PHE A 41 -2.39 -1.56 -44.77
C PHE A 41 -2.55 -2.75 -43.82
N ASN A 42 -3.75 -3.35 -43.77
CA ASN A 42 -4.00 -4.59 -43.02
C ASN A 42 -3.72 -5.86 -43.84
N ASN A 43 -3.19 -5.72 -45.06
CA ASN A 43 -2.93 -6.83 -45.97
C ASN A 43 -1.64 -6.61 -46.78
N ARG A 44 -0.90 -7.69 -47.03
CA ARG A 44 0.38 -7.68 -47.75
C ARG A 44 0.28 -7.23 -49.21
N SER A 45 -0.90 -7.32 -49.83
CA SER A 45 -1.13 -6.84 -51.21
C SER A 45 -1.06 -5.32 -51.34
N LYS A 46 -1.16 -4.57 -50.22
CA LYS A 46 -1.17 -3.10 -50.17
C LYS A 46 -2.19 -2.48 -51.13
N SER A 47 -3.29 -3.18 -51.39
CA SER A 47 -4.35 -2.70 -52.26
C SER A 47 -5.24 -1.69 -51.53
N LYS A 48 -5.92 -0.82 -52.31
CA LYS A 48 -6.70 0.30 -51.78
C LYS A 48 -7.81 -0.11 -50.80
N CYS A 49 -8.41 -1.30 -50.98
CA CYS A 49 -9.47 -1.79 -50.09
C CYS A 49 -8.96 -2.23 -48.71
N TYR A 50 -7.65 -2.35 -48.53
CA TYR A 50 -7.00 -2.74 -47.29
C TYR A 50 -6.27 -1.58 -46.58
N LEU A 51 -6.48 -0.34 -47.04
CA LEU A 51 -5.88 0.85 -46.41
C LEU A 51 -6.51 1.08 -45.03
N MET A 52 -5.68 1.04 -43.98
CA MET A 52 -6.10 1.36 -42.61
C MET A 52 -6.04 2.86 -42.34
N GLY A 53 -5.04 3.54 -42.90
CA GLY A 53 -4.83 4.96 -42.68
C GLY A 53 -3.51 5.45 -43.23
N LYS A 54 -3.17 6.69 -42.91
CA LYS A 54 -1.90 7.32 -43.25
C LYS A 54 -1.31 8.01 -42.03
N VAL A 55 0.01 8.04 -41.96
CA VAL A 55 0.79 8.76 -40.95
C VAL A 55 1.53 9.87 -41.66
N ALA A 56 1.32 11.12 -41.25
CA ALA A 56 2.10 12.25 -41.75
C ALA A 56 3.55 12.15 -41.24
N VAL A 57 4.50 12.51 -42.09
CA VAL A 57 5.94 12.32 -41.84
C VAL A 57 6.70 13.63 -41.94
N GLN A 58 7.67 13.81 -41.04
CA GLN A 58 8.71 14.83 -41.13
C GLN A 58 10.08 14.17 -41.04
N VAL A 59 11.02 14.53 -41.90
CA VAL A 59 12.38 13.97 -41.98
C VAL A 59 13.40 15.09 -41.88
N LYS A 60 14.32 15.00 -40.92
CA LYS A 60 15.47 15.91 -40.82
C LYS A 60 16.77 15.14 -40.86
N GLY A 61 17.62 15.45 -41.82
CA GLY A 61 18.98 14.95 -41.90
C GLY A 61 19.96 15.83 -41.13
N THR A 62 20.96 15.25 -40.46
CA THR A 62 22.04 16.00 -39.81
C THR A 62 23.35 15.23 -39.91
N TYR A 63 24.38 15.85 -40.49
CA TYR A 63 25.73 15.28 -40.48
C TYR A 63 26.42 15.59 -39.14
N VAL A 64 26.87 14.55 -38.43
CA VAL A 64 27.45 14.70 -37.08
C VAL A 64 28.97 14.56 -37.03
N GLY A 65 29.59 14.08 -38.12
CA GLY A 65 31.05 13.97 -38.25
C GLY A 65 31.73 13.08 -37.21
N LYS A 66 30.97 12.25 -36.50
CA LYS A 66 31.43 11.31 -35.46
C LYS A 66 30.56 10.05 -35.48
N PRO A 67 31.01 8.92 -34.89
CA PRO A 67 30.18 7.73 -34.73
C PRO A 67 28.89 8.04 -33.97
N VAL A 68 27.79 7.43 -34.42
CA VAL A 68 26.52 7.41 -33.70
C VAL A 68 26.52 6.20 -32.77
N LEU A 69 26.45 6.43 -31.46
CA LEU A 69 26.68 5.40 -30.44
C LEU A 69 25.54 5.26 -29.43
N LYS A 70 24.56 6.17 -29.46
CA LYS A 70 23.44 6.18 -28.52
C LYS A 70 22.19 5.67 -29.22
N THR A 71 21.30 5.07 -28.44
CA THR A 71 19.96 4.66 -28.90
C THR A 71 18.94 5.81 -28.82
N HIS A 72 19.31 6.93 -28.19
CA HIS A 72 18.46 8.11 -28.02
C HIS A 72 19.26 9.40 -28.20
N TYR A 73 18.65 10.38 -28.87
CA TYR A 73 19.20 11.71 -29.09
C TYR A 73 18.16 12.80 -28.89
N LYS A 74 18.60 13.98 -28.44
CA LYS A 74 17.75 15.16 -28.38
C LYS A 74 17.89 15.98 -29.67
N TYR A 75 16.77 16.36 -30.26
CA TYR A 75 16.71 17.22 -31.43
C TYR A 75 15.78 18.40 -31.16
N ARG A 76 16.16 19.59 -31.65
CA ARG A 76 15.37 20.81 -31.46
C ARG A 76 14.27 20.88 -32.51
N VAL A 77 13.03 20.88 -32.07
CA VAL A 77 11.84 21.02 -32.92
C VAL A 77 11.24 22.41 -32.75
N GLU A 78 10.83 23.03 -33.86
CA GLU A 78 10.19 24.34 -33.84
C GLU A 78 8.74 24.25 -33.36
N LEU A 79 8.27 25.23 -32.58
CA LEU A 79 6.89 25.22 -32.10
C LEU A 79 5.88 25.51 -33.21
N SER A 80 6.27 26.22 -34.27
CA SER A 80 5.46 26.43 -35.48
C SER A 80 5.11 25.12 -36.15
N ASP A 81 6.10 24.24 -36.32
CA ASP A 81 5.91 22.89 -36.84
C ASP A 81 4.99 22.07 -35.95
N LEU A 82 5.22 22.08 -34.63
CA LEU A 82 4.36 21.35 -33.68
C LEU A 82 2.89 21.79 -33.77
N LYS A 83 2.62 23.09 -33.87
CA LYS A 83 1.25 23.60 -34.07
C LYS A 83 0.61 23.08 -35.34
N ASN A 84 1.38 22.94 -36.42
CA ASN A 84 0.86 22.38 -37.68
C ASN A 84 0.52 20.89 -37.52
N TYR A 85 1.24 20.15 -36.66
CA TYR A 85 1.02 18.72 -36.42
C TYR A 85 -0.08 18.42 -35.40
N GLU A 86 -0.52 19.40 -34.61
CA GLU A 86 -1.34 19.24 -33.40
C GLU A 86 -2.57 18.34 -33.59
N ILE A 87 -3.33 18.52 -34.68
CA ILE A 87 -4.61 17.81 -34.86
C ILE A 87 -4.43 16.34 -35.26
N HIS A 88 -3.44 16.05 -36.10
CA HIS A 88 -3.29 14.74 -36.74
C HIS A 88 -2.08 13.93 -36.23
N GLY A 89 -1.21 14.56 -35.45
CA GLY A 89 0.08 14.02 -35.06
C GLY A 89 1.07 13.93 -36.22
N VAL A 90 2.30 13.51 -35.91
CA VAL A 90 3.35 13.29 -36.90
C VAL A 90 4.30 12.17 -36.46
N ALA A 91 4.78 11.37 -37.41
CA ALA A 91 5.97 10.56 -37.25
C ALA A 91 7.19 11.38 -37.67
N TYR A 92 7.94 11.86 -36.69
CA TYR A 92 9.10 12.72 -36.91
C TYR A 92 10.38 11.87 -36.88
N PHE A 93 11.08 11.80 -38.00
CA PHE A 93 12.36 11.13 -38.15
C PHE A 93 13.52 12.14 -38.17
N VAL A 94 14.58 11.82 -37.41
CA VAL A 94 15.86 12.52 -37.43
C VAL A 94 16.92 11.51 -37.84
N VAL A 95 17.57 11.76 -38.99
CA VAL A 95 18.60 10.89 -39.53
C VAL A 95 19.96 11.51 -39.30
N TYR A 96 20.77 10.86 -38.45
CA TYR A 96 22.14 11.25 -38.23
C TYR A 96 23.06 10.54 -39.21
N ILE A 97 23.79 11.31 -40.00
CA ILE A 97 24.80 10.79 -40.94
C ILE A 97 26.15 10.87 -40.25
N ASP A 98 26.76 9.72 -40.01
CA ASP A 98 28.01 9.62 -39.27
C ASP A 98 29.25 9.94 -40.13
N HIS A 99 30.43 9.82 -39.53
CA HIS A 99 31.72 10.05 -40.19
C HIS A 99 32.02 9.11 -41.38
N GLU A 100 31.41 7.92 -41.43
CA GLU A 100 31.53 6.96 -42.55
C GLU A 100 30.46 7.21 -43.62
N ARG A 101 29.60 8.21 -43.41
CA ARG A 101 28.42 8.56 -44.22
C ARG A 101 27.29 7.54 -44.11
N GLU A 102 27.28 6.74 -43.05
CA GLU A 102 26.20 5.81 -42.77
C GLU A 102 25.02 6.53 -42.09
N PRO A 103 23.78 6.34 -42.56
CA PRO A 103 22.59 6.96 -42.00
C PRO A 103 22.03 6.14 -40.82
N HIS A 104 21.83 6.81 -39.69
CA HIS A 104 21.21 6.25 -38.47
C HIS A 104 19.87 6.92 -38.21
N ILE A 105 18.79 6.15 -38.20
CA ILE A 105 17.41 6.67 -38.15
C ILE A 105 16.88 6.67 -36.72
N PHE A 106 16.52 7.85 -36.23
CA PHE A 106 15.82 8.04 -34.96
C PHE A 106 14.44 8.59 -35.23
N TYR A 107 13.47 8.29 -34.37
CA TYR A 107 12.10 8.75 -34.51
C TYR A 107 11.46 9.15 -33.18
N ASN A 108 10.44 10.01 -33.29
CA ASN A 108 9.49 10.28 -32.23
C ASN A 108 8.08 10.34 -32.84
N LEU A 109 7.14 9.65 -32.20
CA LEU A 109 5.73 9.68 -32.55
C LEU A 109 5.03 10.72 -31.66
N LEU A 110 4.75 11.86 -32.27
CA LEU A 110 4.12 12.98 -31.61
C LEU A 110 2.61 12.86 -31.82
N HIS A 111 1.91 12.34 -30.82
CA HIS A 111 0.45 12.25 -30.85
C HIS A 111 -0.16 13.62 -30.56
N PRO A 112 -1.42 13.86 -30.96
CA PRO A 112 -2.11 15.12 -30.68
C PRO A 112 -1.99 15.59 -29.23
N VAL A 113 -2.22 14.69 -28.26
CA VAL A 113 -2.14 15.03 -26.83
C VAL A 113 -0.71 15.32 -26.37
N ASP A 114 0.29 14.65 -26.95
CA ASP A 114 1.71 14.96 -26.66
C ASP A 114 2.06 16.37 -27.10
N ILE A 115 1.60 16.74 -28.30
CA ILE A 115 1.86 18.05 -28.91
C ILE A 115 1.21 19.14 -28.06
N GLU A 116 -0.06 18.98 -27.70
CA GLU A 116 -0.80 19.88 -26.80
C GLU A 116 -0.05 20.09 -25.47
N ARG A 117 0.40 19.01 -24.83
CA ARG A 117 1.23 19.06 -23.61
C ARG A 117 2.53 19.84 -23.83
N ILE A 118 3.23 19.59 -24.93
CA ILE A 118 4.50 20.25 -25.25
C ILE A 118 4.30 21.75 -25.48
N LEU A 119 3.25 22.13 -26.21
CA LEU A 119 2.91 23.53 -26.51
C LEU A 119 2.56 24.28 -25.23
N ASN A 120 1.72 23.71 -24.36
CA ASN A 120 1.35 24.29 -23.07
C ASN A 120 2.55 24.48 -22.13
N ARG A 121 3.54 23.60 -22.17
CA ARG A 121 4.79 23.73 -21.37
C ARG A 121 5.85 24.65 -22.01
N SER A 122 5.69 25.02 -23.28
CA SER A 122 6.69 25.75 -24.07
C SER A 122 6.27 27.17 -24.44
N VAL A 123 5.26 27.73 -23.77
CA VAL A 123 4.74 29.08 -24.02
C VAL A 123 5.88 30.11 -24.07
N GLY A 124 5.89 30.91 -25.14
CA GLY A 124 6.89 31.97 -25.36
C GLY A 124 8.23 31.52 -25.96
N LYS A 125 8.46 30.21 -26.18
CA LYS A 125 9.69 29.69 -26.82
C LYS A 125 9.50 29.57 -28.35
N LYS A 126 10.59 29.60 -29.10
CA LYS A 126 10.57 29.32 -30.57
C LYS A 126 10.63 27.83 -30.90
N GLY A 127 11.17 27.01 -30.00
CA GLY A 127 11.33 25.58 -30.17
C GLY A 127 11.71 24.91 -28.87
N THR A 128 11.66 23.59 -28.87
CA THR A 128 11.95 22.74 -27.71
C THR A 128 12.80 21.55 -28.12
N ASN A 129 13.58 20.99 -27.18
CA ASN A 129 14.38 19.80 -27.44
C ASN A 129 13.55 18.57 -27.08
N LEU A 130 13.20 17.76 -28.08
CA LEU A 130 12.50 16.49 -27.89
C LEU A 130 13.48 15.34 -28.01
N GLU A 131 13.20 14.24 -27.32
CA GLU A 131 13.98 13.01 -27.41
C GLU A 131 13.47 12.13 -28.55
N PHE A 132 14.39 11.57 -29.33
CA PHE A 132 14.13 10.69 -30.46
C PHE A 132 14.88 9.38 -30.19
N LYS A 133 14.16 8.26 -30.29
CA LYS A 133 14.71 6.92 -30.07
C LYS A 133 15.01 6.24 -31.40
N GLU A 134 15.94 5.30 -31.41
CA GLU A 134 16.24 4.51 -32.60
C GLU A 134 14.96 3.82 -33.13
N VAL A 135 14.82 3.77 -34.45
CA VAL A 135 13.66 3.10 -35.06
C VAL A 135 13.61 1.62 -34.66
N PRO A 136 12.42 1.05 -34.44
CA PRO A 136 12.28 -0.35 -34.06
C PRO A 136 12.65 -1.27 -35.23
N SER A 137 12.63 -2.58 -35.01
CA SER A 137 12.85 -3.52 -36.11
C SER A 137 11.78 -3.37 -37.20
N ILE A 138 12.09 -3.82 -38.43
CA ILE A 138 11.11 -3.84 -39.53
C ILE A 138 9.88 -4.71 -39.22
N HIS A 139 9.98 -5.63 -38.25
CA HIS A 139 8.88 -6.48 -37.81
C HIS A 139 7.95 -5.76 -36.82
N ASP A 140 8.46 -4.77 -36.07
CA ASP A 140 7.72 -4.11 -34.99
C ASP A 140 7.10 -2.78 -35.44
N ILE A 141 7.74 -2.06 -36.39
CA ILE A 141 7.31 -0.70 -36.81
C ILE A 141 5.86 -0.64 -37.29
N THR A 142 5.37 -1.71 -37.92
CA THR A 142 3.98 -1.71 -38.41
C THR A 142 3.00 -1.66 -37.25
N SER A 143 3.17 -2.49 -36.21
CA SER A 143 2.31 -2.46 -35.01
C SER A 143 2.41 -1.09 -34.33
N VAL A 144 3.60 -0.51 -34.26
CA VAL A 144 3.82 0.84 -33.71
C VAL A 144 3.00 1.90 -34.46
N LEU A 145 3.02 1.90 -35.79
CA LEU A 145 2.26 2.86 -36.60
C LEU A 145 0.76 2.61 -36.61
N ILE A 146 0.30 1.35 -36.50
CA ILE A 146 -1.14 1.04 -36.36
C ILE A 146 -1.67 1.65 -35.07
N ASN A 147 -0.99 1.41 -33.93
CA ASN A 147 -1.41 1.98 -32.65
C ASN A 147 -1.34 3.52 -32.66
N PHE A 148 -0.31 4.09 -33.30
CA PHE A 148 -0.22 5.54 -33.50
C PHE A 148 -1.45 6.12 -34.22
N ILE A 149 -1.86 5.49 -35.34
CA ILE A 149 -3.06 5.91 -36.09
C ILE A 149 -4.31 5.82 -35.21
N ASP A 150 -4.50 4.70 -34.52
CA ASP A 150 -5.66 4.47 -33.66
C ASP A 150 -5.74 5.53 -32.56
N ASP A 151 -4.62 5.87 -31.93
CA ASP A 151 -4.54 6.88 -30.89
C ASP A 151 -4.75 8.30 -31.44
N CYS A 152 -4.11 8.67 -32.56
CA CYS A 152 -4.33 9.95 -33.20
C CYS A 152 -5.80 10.17 -33.59
N ASN A 153 -6.46 9.14 -34.12
CA ASN A 153 -7.87 9.20 -34.49
C ASN A 153 -8.76 9.49 -33.28
N LYS A 154 -8.52 8.82 -32.15
CA LYS A 154 -9.27 9.06 -30.90
C LYS A 154 -9.04 10.45 -30.33
N GLN A 155 -7.81 10.95 -30.42
CA GLN A 155 -7.38 12.19 -29.76
C GLN A 155 -7.70 13.47 -30.54
N SER A 156 -7.76 13.39 -31.87
CA SER A 156 -7.91 14.57 -32.76
C SER A 156 -9.08 15.50 -32.38
N SER A 157 -10.25 14.93 -32.10
CA SER A 157 -11.45 15.70 -31.73
C SER A 157 -11.34 16.40 -30.38
N PHE A 158 -10.52 15.86 -29.47
CA PHE A 158 -10.30 16.46 -28.15
C PHE A 158 -9.38 17.65 -28.27
N VAL A 159 -8.20 17.52 -28.88
CA VAL A 159 -7.27 18.67 -29.01
C VAL A 159 -7.82 19.79 -29.89
N ALA A 160 -8.70 19.46 -30.85
CA ALA A 160 -9.39 20.47 -31.64
C ALA A 160 -10.45 21.25 -30.84
N SER A 161 -10.84 20.77 -29.65
CA SER A 161 -11.81 21.43 -28.78
C SER A 161 -11.14 22.52 -27.93
N PRO A 162 -11.60 23.78 -27.98
CA PRO A 162 -11.01 24.87 -27.21
C PRO A 162 -11.05 24.69 -25.68
N ASN A 163 -11.94 23.81 -25.19
CA ASN A 163 -12.14 23.55 -23.76
C ASN A 163 -11.54 22.21 -23.32
N PHE A 164 -10.66 21.60 -24.13
CA PHE A 164 -10.04 20.36 -23.74
C PHE A 164 -9.01 20.60 -22.64
N GLU A 165 -9.29 20.04 -21.46
CA GLU A 165 -8.33 20.01 -20.36
C GLU A 165 -7.55 18.69 -20.38
N LEU A 166 -6.24 18.79 -20.23
CA LEU A 166 -5.37 17.63 -20.08
C LEU A 166 -5.56 17.01 -18.70
N LEU A 167 -5.80 15.70 -18.65
CA LEU A 167 -5.85 14.95 -17.40
C LEU A 167 -4.44 14.52 -16.99
N GLU A 168 -4.05 14.78 -15.74
CA GLU A 168 -2.78 14.27 -15.21
C GLU A 168 -2.95 12.87 -14.61
N LEU A 169 -1.89 12.06 -14.64
CA LEU A 169 -1.93 10.67 -14.16
C LEU A 169 -2.35 10.56 -12.67
N ASP A 170 -1.96 11.54 -11.84
CA ASP A 170 -2.32 11.59 -10.41
C ASP A 170 -3.84 11.69 -10.19
N GLU A 171 -4.58 12.23 -11.16
CA GLU A 171 -6.04 12.33 -11.07
C GLU A 171 -6.74 10.98 -11.17
N ILE A 172 -6.11 9.98 -11.80
CA ILE A 172 -6.69 8.64 -11.96
C ILE A 172 -6.99 8.03 -10.58
N GLN A 173 -6.02 8.04 -9.68
CA GLN A 173 -6.17 7.44 -8.34
C GLN A 173 -7.05 8.29 -7.44
N PHE A 174 -6.90 9.61 -7.48
CA PHE A 174 -7.68 10.53 -6.65
C PHE A 174 -9.18 10.49 -6.99
N LYS A 175 -9.53 10.47 -8.29
CA LYS A 175 -10.92 10.45 -8.78
C LYS A 175 -11.47 9.04 -9.01
N GLN A 176 -10.66 7.99 -8.84
CA GLN A 176 -11.03 6.59 -9.11
C GLN A 176 -11.59 6.38 -10.53
N LEU A 177 -10.94 6.96 -11.54
CA LEU A 177 -11.42 6.93 -12.92
C LEU A 177 -11.43 5.51 -13.49
N SER A 178 -12.42 5.20 -14.32
CA SER A 178 -12.41 3.96 -15.11
C SER A 178 -11.52 4.16 -16.33
N VAL A 179 -10.44 3.39 -16.42
CA VAL A 179 -9.43 3.57 -17.47
C VAL A 179 -9.41 2.36 -18.41
N SER A 180 -9.18 2.62 -19.69
CA SER A 180 -8.90 1.60 -20.70
C SER A 180 -7.79 2.02 -21.65
N PHE A 181 -7.20 1.03 -22.31
CA PHE A 181 -6.29 1.21 -23.43
C PHE A 181 -6.52 0.08 -24.43
N SER A 182 -6.00 0.22 -25.64
CA SER A 182 -6.10 -0.78 -26.70
C SER A 182 -4.75 -0.94 -27.38
N VAL A 183 -4.40 -2.17 -27.73
CA VAL A 183 -3.20 -2.47 -28.50
C VAL A 183 -3.54 -3.39 -29.66
N SER A 184 -3.01 -3.06 -30.83
CA SER A 184 -3.10 -3.83 -32.07
C SER A 184 -1.72 -4.34 -32.48
N CYS A 185 -1.61 -5.62 -32.84
CA CYS A 185 -0.38 -6.23 -33.35
C CYS A 185 -0.65 -6.98 -34.65
N ASN A 186 0.37 -7.04 -35.52
CA ASN A 186 0.28 -7.76 -36.80
C ASN A 186 0.16 -9.30 -36.67
N GLU A 187 0.59 -9.85 -35.54
CA GLU A 187 0.57 -11.29 -35.29
C GLU A 187 -0.70 -11.70 -34.54
N ASN A 188 -1.35 -12.76 -35.01
CA ASN A 188 -2.53 -13.33 -34.35
C ASN A 188 -2.14 -14.27 -33.19
N LYS A 189 -1.33 -13.75 -32.25
CA LYS A 189 -0.90 -14.46 -31.04
C LYS A 189 -1.00 -13.54 -29.83
N VAL A 190 -1.64 -14.03 -28.77
CA VAL A 190 -1.79 -13.27 -27.51
C VAL A 190 -0.44 -12.91 -26.89
N SER A 191 0.57 -13.78 -27.01
CA SER A 191 1.93 -13.49 -26.53
C SER A 191 2.56 -12.27 -27.20
N SER A 192 2.22 -12.01 -28.47
CA SER A 192 2.72 -10.86 -29.23
C SER A 192 2.07 -9.55 -28.75
N LEU A 193 0.83 -9.59 -28.25
CA LEU A 193 0.20 -8.46 -27.58
C LEU A 193 0.94 -8.12 -26.27
N PHE A 194 1.19 -9.12 -25.42
CA PHE A 194 1.93 -8.90 -24.16
C PHE A 194 3.34 -8.36 -24.42
N LYS A 195 4.07 -8.92 -25.39
CA LYS A 195 5.39 -8.41 -25.78
C LYS A 195 5.34 -6.93 -26.17
N TYR A 196 4.34 -6.52 -26.95
CA TYR A 196 4.15 -5.13 -27.33
C TYR A 196 3.86 -4.25 -26.10
N MET A 197 2.88 -4.64 -25.28
CA MET A 197 2.44 -3.89 -24.10
C MET A 197 3.57 -3.64 -23.08
N PHE A 198 4.48 -4.60 -22.90
CA PHE A 198 5.62 -4.47 -21.98
C PHE A 198 6.85 -3.78 -22.59
N SER A 199 6.86 -3.54 -23.91
CA SER A 199 8.03 -2.97 -24.62
C SER A 199 7.76 -1.59 -25.20
N ASN A 200 6.51 -1.15 -25.26
CA ASN A 200 6.10 0.13 -25.82
C ASN A 200 5.22 0.87 -24.83
N GLU A 201 5.27 2.20 -24.90
CA GLU A 201 4.30 3.06 -24.24
C GLU A 201 2.92 2.86 -24.87
N VAL A 202 1.88 2.85 -24.04
CA VAL A 202 0.48 2.78 -24.48
C VAL A 202 -0.29 3.97 -23.91
N PHE A 203 -1.23 4.50 -24.68
CA PHE A 203 -2.11 5.56 -24.20
C PHE A 203 -3.23 5.03 -23.30
N LEU A 204 -3.41 5.68 -22.16
CA LEU A 204 -4.57 5.49 -21.29
C LEU A 204 -5.69 6.46 -21.67
N TYR A 205 -6.92 5.97 -21.57
CA TYR A 205 -8.14 6.72 -21.80
C TYR A 205 -9.11 6.53 -20.65
N GLU A 206 -9.74 7.61 -20.19
CA GLU A 206 -10.88 7.57 -19.28
C GLU A 206 -12.12 7.14 -20.07
N LYS A 207 -12.78 6.08 -19.61
CA LYS A 207 -14.01 5.60 -20.25
C LYS A 207 -15.10 6.65 -20.17
N SER A 208 -15.70 6.94 -21.32
CA SER A 208 -16.87 7.82 -21.35
C SER A 208 -18.02 7.23 -20.51
N PRO A 209 -18.69 8.04 -19.67
CA PRO A 209 -19.89 7.59 -18.94
C PRO A 209 -21.08 7.33 -19.87
N LEU A 210 -21.04 7.84 -21.12
CA LEU A 210 -22.09 7.69 -22.11
C LEU A 210 -21.60 6.81 -23.26
N ALA A 211 -22.30 5.69 -23.48
CA ALA A 211 -22.02 4.79 -24.60
C ALA A 211 -22.12 5.55 -25.94
N GLY A 212 -21.15 5.32 -26.84
CA GLY A 212 -21.08 5.95 -28.15
C GLY A 212 -20.31 7.27 -28.19
N TYR A 213 -19.92 7.84 -27.04
CA TYR A 213 -18.99 8.96 -26.97
C TYR A 213 -17.54 8.44 -26.87
N PRO A 214 -16.57 9.18 -27.44
CA PRO A 214 -15.16 8.76 -27.40
C PRO A 214 -14.61 8.82 -25.97
N ASP A 215 -13.74 7.86 -25.64
CA ASP A 215 -13.02 7.86 -24.37
C ASP A 215 -12.01 9.02 -24.34
N ARG A 216 -11.92 9.70 -23.20
CA ARG A 216 -11.10 10.91 -23.06
C ARG A 216 -9.63 10.52 -22.85
N PRO A 217 -8.68 11.06 -23.64
CA PRO A 217 -7.28 10.70 -23.48
C PRO A 217 -6.69 11.25 -22.18
N ILE A 218 -5.80 10.47 -21.56
CA ILE A 218 -5.09 10.83 -20.33
C ILE A 218 -3.61 11.06 -20.64
N ASP A 219 -2.80 10.00 -20.64
CA ASP A 219 -1.36 10.06 -20.91
C ASP A 219 -0.83 8.68 -21.33
N LYS A 220 0.42 8.64 -21.79
CA LYS A 220 1.15 7.41 -22.07
C LYS A 220 1.72 6.80 -20.80
N VAL A 221 1.68 5.48 -20.72
CA VAL A 221 2.31 4.71 -19.64
C VAL A 221 3.08 3.52 -20.20
N LEU A 222 4.14 3.13 -19.49
CA LEU A 222 4.80 1.85 -19.70
C LEU A 222 4.23 0.82 -18.74
N ILE A 223 3.57 -0.20 -19.28
CA ILE A 223 2.98 -1.25 -18.46
C ILE A 223 4.08 -2.09 -17.84
N GLN A 224 4.07 -2.21 -16.51
CA GLN A 224 5.01 -3.04 -15.76
C GLN A 224 4.51 -4.46 -15.56
N ALA A 225 3.21 -4.60 -15.25
CA ALA A 225 2.59 -5.89 -15.00
C ALA A 225 1.08 -5.87 -15.28
N PHE A 226 0.54 -7.03 -15.60
CA PHE A 226 -0.90 -7.33 -15.52
C PHE A 226 -1.13 -8.36 -14.44
N SER A 227 -2.22 -8.23 -13.70
CA SER A 227 -2.65 -9.23 -12.73
C SER A 227 -4.11 -9.58 -12.94
N THR A 228 -4.46 -10.84 -12.76
CA THR A 228 -5.83 -11.33 -12.82
C THR A 228 -6.04 -12.35 -11.72
N ILE A 229 -7.12 -12.16 -10.96
CA ILE A 229 -7.56 -13.11 -9.95
C ILE A 229 -8.53 -14.07 -10.62
N HIS A 230 -8.23 -15.35 -10.52
CA HIS A 230 -9.06 -16.45 -11.01
C HIS A 230 -9.84 -17.04 -9.84
N ASN A 231 -11.16 -17.11 -9.97
CA ASN A 231 -12.05 -17.78 -9.02
C ASN A 231 -12.15 -19.27 -9.36
N ASP A 232 -11.03 -19.98 -9.30
CA ASP A 232 -10.89 -21.40 -9.59
C ASP A 232 -10.06 -22.09 -8.51
N ASN A 233 -10.34 -23.37 -8.29
CA ASN A 233 -9.74 -24.14 -7.20
C ASN A 233 -8.28 -24.53 -7.47
N VAL A 234 -7.50 -24.57 -6.39
CA VAL A 234 -6.21 -25.25 -6.31
C VAL A 234 -6.40 -26.51 -5.47
N SER A 235 -6.25 -27.68 -6.09
CA SER A 235 -6.56 -28.96 -5.44
C SER A 235 -5.46 -29.99 -5.62
N ILE A 236 -5.35 -30.91 -4.65
CA ILE A 236 -4.55 -32.12 -4.77
C ILE A 236 -5.49 -33.31 -4.62
N ASP A 237 -5.54 -34.14 -5.66
CA ASP A 237 -6.57 -35.16 -5.84
C ASP A 237 -7.96 -34.49 -5.81
N ASP A 238 -8.85 -34.95 -4.92
CA ASP A 238 -10.21 -34.41 -4.73
C ASP A 238 -10.31 -33.33 -3.63
N GLU A 239 -9.19 -33.01 -2.95
CA GLU A 239 -9.19 -32.05 -1.84
C GLU A 239 -8.81 -30.64 -2.33
N VAL A 240 -9.69 -29.68 -2.06
CA VAL A 240 -9.48 -28.27 -2.40
C VAL A 240 -8.75 -27.57 -1.25
N PHE A 241 -7.59 -26.98 -1.54
CA PHE A 241 -6.82 -26.20 -0.59
C PHE A 241 -7.07 -24.70 -0.75
N PHE A 242 -7.14 -24.20 -1.98
CA PHE A 242 -7.39 -22.78 -2.24
C PHE A 242 -8.52 -22.63 -3.26
N THR A 243 -9.35 -21.59 -3.14
CA THR A 243 -10.49 -21.33 -4.03
C THR A 243 -10.21 -20.26 -5.09
N THR A 244 -9.03 -19.65 -5.00
CA THR A 244 -8.58 -18.61 -5.94
C THR A 244 -7.08 -18.72 -6.17
N PHE A 245 -6.63 -18.32 -7.35
CA PHE A 245 -5.23 -18.07 -7.64
C PHE A 245 -5.08 -16.80 -8.49
N THR A 246 -3.91 -16.18 -8.44
CA THR A 246 -3.59 -14.97 -9.20
C THR A 246 -2.59 -15.31 -10.29
N SER A 247 -2.86 -14.88 -11.52
CA SER A 247 -1.87 -14.87 -12.59
C SER A 247 -1.37 -13.46 -12.80
N LYS A 248 -0.06 -13.26 -12.69
CA LYS A 248 0.61 -12.00 -12.97
C LYS A 248 1.55 -12.18 -14.16
N TYR A 249 1.48 -11.26 -15.10
CA TYR A 249 2.35 -11.23 -16.28
C TYR A 249 3.24 -10.00 -16.18
N THR A 250 4.53 -10.18 -16.40
CA THR A 250 5.51 -9.09 -16.50
C THR A 250 6.28 -9.22 -17.81
N LYS A 251 7.15 -8.25 -18.09
CA LYS A 251 8.10 -8.37 -19.21
C LYS A 251 8.98 -9.61 -19.08
N ALA A 252 9.42 -9.95 -17.87
CA ALA A 252 10.47 -10.94 -17.63
C ALA A 252 9.92 -12.35 -17.35
N PHE A 253 8.77 -12.46 -16.70
CA PHE A 253 8.21 -13.72 -16.26
C PHE A 253 6.68 -13.65 -16.12
N GLN A 254 6.07 -14.82 -16.11
CA GLN A 254 4.72 -15.04 -15.58
C GLN A 254 4.83 -15.58 -14.16
N GLU A 255 3.97 -15.13 -13.26
CA GLU A 255 3.88 -15.59 -11.88
C GLU A 255 2.47 -16.09 -11.62
N ILE A 256 2.35 -17.30 -11.07
CA ILE A 256 1.11 -17.84 -10.56
C ILE A 256 1.25 -17.91 -9.04
N SER A 257 0.39 -17.20 -8.31
CA SER A 257 0.40 -17.23 -6.85
C SER A 257 -0.94 -17.69 -6.29
N PHE A 258 -0.90 -18.46 -5.22
CA PHE A 258 -2.09 -18.92 -4.50
C PHE A 258 -1.74 -19.14 -3.04
N GLY A 259 -2.72 -18.91 -2.18
CA GLY A 259 -2.42 -18.58 -0.79
C GLY A 259 -1.56 -17.32 -0.67
N GLN A 260 -1.14 -17.00 0.55
CA GLN A 260 -0.23 -15.87 0.79
C GLN A 260 1.25 -16.26 0.66
N CYS A 261 1.54 -17.55 0.57
CA CYS A 261 2.89 -18.08 0.75
C CYS A 261 3.49 -18.75 -0.49
N ILE A 262 2.70 -19.05 -1.54
CA ILE A 262 3.16 -19.84 -2.69
C ILE A 262 3.16 -19.00 -3.96
N SER A 263 4.28 -19.01 -4.67
CA SER A 263 4.40 -18.46 -6.02
C SER A 263 5.17 -19.39 -6.94
N ILE A 264 4.73 -19.46 -8.19
CA ILE A 264 5.35 -20.22 -9.28
C ILE A 264 5.77 -19.20 -10.32
N ILE A 265 7.07 -19.04 -10.51
CA ILE A 265 7.63 -18.13 -11.52
C ILE A 265 7.96 -18.95 -12.76
N ILE A 266 7.42 -18.54 -13.91
CA ILE A 266 7.66 -19.12 -15.22
C ILE A 266 8.42 -18.08 -16.05
N ASN A 267 9.69 -18.36 -16.33
CA ASN A 267 10.58 -17.50 -17.11
C ASN A 267 10.30 -17.62 -18.61
N GLN A 268 10.85 -16.68 -19.40
CA GLN A 268 10.68 -16.67 -20.87
C GLN A 268 11.24 -17.90 -21.58
N ASP A 269 12.26 -18.54 -21.03
CA ASP A 269 12.85 -19.78 -21.55
C ASP A 269 12.03 -21.04 -21.18
N ASN A 270 10.85 -20.85 -20.57
CA ASN A 270 9.96 -21.86 -20.02
C ASN A 270 10.57 -22.66 -18.84
N THR A 271 11.68 -22.20 -18.26
CA THR A 271 12.08 -22.68 -16.94
C THR A 271 11.12 -22.14 -15.89
N TYR A 272 10.91 -22.91 -14.82
CA TYR A 272 10.06 -22.49 -13.72
C TYR A 272 10.75 -22.70 -12.37
N SER A 273 10.40 -21.87 -11.40
CA SER A 273 10.80 -22.03 -10.00
C SER A 273 9.59 -21.93 -9.09
N TYR A 274 9.64 -22.70 -8.01
CA TYR A 274 8.67 -22.63 -6.92
C TYR A 274 9.30 -21.83 -5.79
N ASN A 275 8.61 -20.78 -5.33
CA ASN A 275 8.98 -20.07 -4.12
C ASN A 275 7.88 -20.25 -3.09
N VAL A 276 8.28 -20.78 -1.93
CA VAL A 276 7.46 -20.83 -0.73
C VAL A 276 8.06 -19.83 0.25
N ASN A 277 7.26 -18.83 0.62
CA ASN A 277 7.63 -17.86 1.62
C ASN A 277 6.57 -17.88 2.71
N LEU A 278 6.83 -18.63 3.79
CA LEU A 278 5.91 -18.74 4.92
C LEU A 278 5.85 -17.39 5.64
N LYS A 279 4.85 -16.59 5.29
CA LYS A 279 4.59 -15.27 5.89
C LYS A 279 3.09 -15.07 6.06
N GLY A 280 2.73 -14.13 6.91
CA GLY A 280 1.32 -13.87 7.23
C GLY A 280 0.88 -14.64 8.47
N SER A 281 -0.41 -14.97 8.56
CA SER A 281 -0.95 -15.59 9.76
C SER A 281 -0.44 -17.03 9.94
N ILE A 282 -0.32 -17.48 11.19
CA ILE A 282 0.08 -18.88 11.45
C ILE A 282 -0.90 -19.89 10.82
N LYS A 283 -2.20 -19.54 10.73
CA LYS A 283 -3.22 -20.41 10.13
C LYS A 283 -2.96 -20.60 8.63
N GLU A 284 -2.62 -19.51 7.92
CA GLU A 284 -2.26 -19.56 6.51
C GLU A 284 -0.96 -20.33 6.26
N GLN A 285 0.03 -20.17 7.15
CA GLN A 285 1.28 -20.91 7.07
C GLN A 285 1.08 -22.40 7.33
N ILE A 286 0.27 -22.77 8.33
CA ILE A 286 -0.12 -24.16 8.61
C ILE A 286 -0.82 -24.76 7.39
N HIS A 287 -1.83 -24.08 6.84
CA HIS A 287 -2.56 -24.53 5.66
C HIS A 287 -1.67 -24.68 4.42
N THR A 288 -0.69 -23.78 4.27
CA THR A 288 0.35 -23.87 3.23
C THR A 288 1.21 -25.11 3.42
N LEU A 289 1.66 -25.39 4.64
CA LEU A 289 2.46 -26.57 4.94
C LEU A 289 1.66 -27.86 4.73
N GLU A 290 0.37 -27.89 5.09
CA GLU A 290 -0.52 -29.03 4.79
C GLU A 290 -0.59 -29.30 3.29
N PHE A 291 -0.77 -28.25 2.48
CA PHE A 291 -0.72 -28.37 1.03
C PHE A 291 0.63 -28.91 0.54
N LEU A 292 1.75 -28.37 1.01
CA LEU A 292 3.10 -28.79 0.58
C LEU A 292 3.44 -30.21 1.02
N LEU A 293 3.05 -30.63 2.23
CA LEU A 293 3.23 -31.99 2.75
C LEU A 293 2.36 -33.01 1.99
N LYS A 294 1.18 -32.61 1.51
CA LYS A 294 0.38 -33.46 0.61
C LYS A 294 0.99 -33.50 -0.79
N LEU A 295 1.47 -32.37 -1.28
CA LEU A 295 2.09 -32.24 -2.60
C LEU A 295 3.39 -33.03 -2.73
N SER A 296 4.19 -33.10 -1.66
CA SER A 296 5.41 -33.92 -1.64
C SER A 296 5.12 -35.42 -1.81
N LYS A 297 3.90 -35.86 -1.52
CA LYS A 297 3.43 -37.24 -1.71
C LYS A 297 2.77 -37.46 -3.07
N SER A 298 1.93 -36.52 -3.52
CA SER A 298 1.19 -36.64 -4.79
C SER A 298 2.00 -36.25 -6.03
N LEU A 299 3.03 -35.40 -5.85
CA LEU A 299 3.89 -34.81 -6.88
C LEU A 299 3.14 -34.07 -7.99
N SER A 300 1.86 -33.81 -7.78
CA SER A 300 1.01 -33.09 -8.73
C SER A 300 -0.18 -32.44 -8.03
N PHE A 301 -0.66 -31.35 -8.63
CA PHE A 301 -1.82 -30.59 -8.17
C PHE A 301 -2.54 -29.97 -9.36
N ASN A 302 -3.78 -29.55 -9.17
CA ASN A 302 -4.60 -28.92 -10.20
C ASN A 302 -4.72 -27.42 -9.92
N LEU A 303 -4.59 -26.61 -10.96
CA LEU A 303 -5.02 -25.22 -11.04
C LEU A 303 -6.26 -25.16 -11.94
N GLY A 304 -7.44 -25.11 -11.33
CA GLY A 304 -8.71 -25.28 -12.04
C GLY A 304 -8.72 -26.61 -12.80
N LYS A 305 -8.70 -26.54 -14.13
CA LYS A 305 -8.69 -27.72 -15.03
C LYS A 305 -7.28 -28.16 -15.45
N ILE A 306 -6.25 -27.40 -15.10
CA ILE A 306 -4.87 -27.65 -15.53
C ILE A 306 -4.16 -28.46 -14.44
N LYS A 307 -3.63 -29.63 -14.80
CA LYS A 307 -2.80 -30.44 -13.89
C LYS A 307 -1.32 -30.09 -14.06
N LEU A 308 -0.65 -29.80 -12.95
CA LEU A 308 0.78 -29.51 -12.90
C LEU A 308 1.52 -30.62 -12.14
N HIS A 309 2.74 -30.92 -12.59
CA HIS A 309 3.61 -31.94 -12.01
C HIS A 309 4.88 -31.29 -11.46
N ILE A 310 5.36 -31.79 -10.32
CA ILE A 310 6.55 -31.32 -9.62
C ILE A 310 7.56 -32.46 -9.53
N ASN A 311 8.85 -32.13 -9.54
CA ASN A 311 9.93 -33.11 -9.36
C ASN A 311 10.01 -33.58 -7.90
N GLU A 312 10.34 -34.86 -7.69
CA GLU A 312 10.43 -35.51 -6.37
C GLU A 312 11.43 -34.84 -5.40
N ASN A 313 12.52 -34.27 -5.92
CA ASN A 313 13.61 -33.74 -5.10
C ASN A 313 13.44 -32.26 -4.69
N CYS A 314 12.23 -31.70 -4.78
CA CYS A 314 11.99 -30.28 -4.52
C CYS A 314 11.63 -29.93 -3.06
N PHE A 315 11.48 -30.93 -2.18
CA PHE A 315 10.91 -30.74 -0.85
C PHE A 315 11.85 -31.21 0.28
N ASP A 316 12.08 -30.34 1.27
CA ASP A 316 12.63 -30.74 2.57
C ASP A 316 11.48 -31.20 3.48
N VAL A 317 11.07 -32.46 3.34
CA VAL A 317 9.90 -33.00 4.06
C VAL A 317 10.09 -32.96 5.57
N LEU A 318 11.28 -33.29 6.07
CA LEU A 318 11.56 -33.26 7.51
C LEU A 318 11.48 -31.84 8.05
N GLY A 319 12.11 -30.86 7.39
CA GLY A 319 12.02 -29.45 7.79
C GLY A 319 10.60 -28.91 7.76
N MET A 320 9.79 -29.30 6.75
CA MET A 320 8.37 -28.93 6.68
C MET A 320 7.54 -29.55 7.81
N GLU A 321 7.77 -30.81 8.16
CA GLU A 321 7.08 -31.49 9.27
C GLU A 321 7.44 -30.87 10.63
N GLU A 322 8.73 -30.57 10.86
CA GLU A 322 9.20 -29.87 12.06
C GLU A 322 8.54 -28.49 12.19
N GLN A 323 8.55 -27.71 11.11
CA GLN A 323 7.93 -26.39 11.08
C GLN A 323 6.42 -26.45 11.31
N TYR A 324 5.74 -27.42 10.67
CA TYR A 324 4.31 -27.63 10.85
C TYR A 324 3.97 -27.92 12.32
N ASN A 325 4.71 -28.85 12.95
CA ASN A 325 4.51 -29.20 14.36
C ASN A 325 4.80 -28.03 15.32
N TYR A 326 5.81 -27.21 15.00
CA TYR A 326 6.10 -26.00 15.75
C TYR A 326 4.96 -24.98 15.67
N LEU A 327 4.46 -24.69 14.46
CA LEU A 327 3.33 -23.77 14.28
C LEU A 327 2.04 -24.29 14.94
N GLN A 328 1.78 -25.61 14.88
CA GLN A 328 0.66 -26.24 15.60
C GLN A 328 0.78 -26.06 17.12
N SER A 329 1.99 -26.16 17.67
CA SER A 329 2.24 -25.90 19.10
C SER A 329 1.93 -24.44 19.47
N ILE A 330 2.29 -23.49 18.61
CA ILE A 330 1.92 -22.08 18.79
C ILE A 330 0.41 -21.88 18.72
N LEU A 331 -0.26 -22.49 17.74
CA LEU A 331 -1.72 -22.41 17.61
C LEU A 331 -2.41 -22.96 18.87
N GLN A 332 -1.90 -24.06 19.44
CA GLN A 332 -2.39 -24.61 20.70
C GLN A 332 -2.20 -23.64 21.88
N VAL A 333 -1.07 -22.92 21.94
CA VAL A 333 -0.85 -21.84 22.93
C VAL A 333 -1.93 -20.76 22.81
N LEU A 334 -2.15 -20.22 21.61
CA LEU A 334 -3.10 -19.14 21.38
C LEU A 334 -4.54 -19.57 21.71
N ASN A 335 -4.93 -20.78 21.29
CA ASN A 335 -6.23 -21.36 21.60
C ASN A 335 -6.41 -21.56 23.11
N SER A 336 -5.39 -22.06 23.81
CA SER A 336 -5.43 -22.27 25.26
C SER A 336 -5.56 -20.97 26.05
N LEU A 337 -5.03 -19.86 25.51
CA LEU A 337 -5.15 -18.51 26.07
C LEU A 337 -6.39 -17.76 25.57
N ASN A 338 -7.22 -18.39 24.73
CA ASN A 338 -8.41 -17.79 24.10
C ASN A 338 -8.09 -16.46 23.40
N VAL A 339 -6.95 -16.40 22.70
CA VAL A 339 -6.52 -15.22 21.93
C VAL A 339 -7.42 -15.06 20.71
N GLN A 340 -8.01 -13.88 20.55
CA GLN A 340 -8.99 -13.61 19.49
C GLN A 340 -8.35 -13.18 18.15
N GLU A 341 -7.07 -12.81 18.18
CA GLU A 341 -6.34 -12.29 17.04
C GLU A 341 -5.46 -13.36 16.40
N ASP A 342 -5.26 -13.26 15.08
CA ASP A 342 -4.29 -14.08 14.40
C ASP A 342 -2.86 -13.59 14.68
N LEU A 343 -1.98 -14.52 15.05
CA LEU A 343 -0.55 -14.26 15.12
C LEU A 343 0.01 -14.19 13.70
N ILE A 344 0.64 -13.08 13.36
CA ILE A 344 1.32 -12.84 12.09
C ILE A 344 2.81 -12.98 12.35
N ILE A 345 3.43 -13.96 11.69
CA ILE A 345 4.87 -14.19 11.79
C ILE A 345 5.54 -13.62 10.54
N ASP A 346 6.46 -12.68 10.76
CA ASP A 346 7.38 -12.17 9.75
C ASP A 346 8.80 -12.53 10.14
N TYR A 347 9.35 -13.55 9.47
CA TYR A 347 10.68 -14.06 9.74
C TYR A 347 11.80 -13.07 9.37
N ASP A 348 11.52 -12.05 8.54
CA ASP A 348 12.52 -11.05 8.16
C ASP A 348 12.87 -10.11 9.33
N ASN A 349 11.94 -9.92 10.27
CA ASN A 349 12.05 -9.01 11.42
C ASN A 349 12.00 -9.75 12.75
N PHE A 350 12.57 -10.96 12.77
CA PHE A 350 12.54 -11.82 13.94
C PHE A 350 13.43 -11.29 15.07
N ASP A 351 12.85 -11.10 16.26
CA ASP A 351 13.55 -10.71 17.47
C ASP A 351 13.69 -11.94 18.38
N ASP A 352 14.90 -12.23 18.85
CA ASP A 352 15.21 -13.35 19.75
C ASP A 352 14.31 -13.36 21.02
N CYS A 353 13.78 -12.20 21.42
CA CYS A 353 12.84 -12.12 22.53
C CYS A 353 11.48 -12.80 22.24
N TYR A 354 11.04 -12.83 20.97
CA TYR A 354 9.81 -13.52 20.56
C TYR A 354 9.98 -15.03 20.64
N GLU A 355 11.10 -15.56 20.17
CA GLU A 355 11.42 -16.98 20.30
C GLU A 355 11.43 -17.43 21.75
N SER A 356 12.11 -16.65 22.59
CA SER A 356 12.20 -16.91 24.03
C SER A 356 10.81 -16.91 24.68
N ALA A 357 9.95 -15.96 24.32
CA ALA A 357 8.57 -15.90 24.82
C ALA A 357 7.74 -17.11 24.36
N LEU A 358 7.79 -17.46 23.08
CA LEU A 358 7.09 -18.62 22.53
C LEU A 358 7.58 -19.93 23.16
N ALA A 359 8.89 -20.09 23.35
CA ALA A 359 9.47 -21.27 23.99
C ALA A 359 8.96 -21.45 25.43
N VAL A 360 8.85 -20.36 26.20
CA VAL A 360 8.28 -20.40 27.56
C VAL A 360 6.78 -20.75 27.52
N LEU A 361 6.02 -20.13 26.62
CA LEU A 361 4.59 -20.40 26.48
C LEU A 361 4.32 -21.85 26.07
N ILE A 362 5.01 -22.37 25.05
CA ILE A 362 4.89 -23.77 24.61
C ILE A 362 5.29 -24.72 25.74
N LYS A 363 6.40 -24.47 26.43
CA LYS A 363 6.87 -25.30 27.54
C LYS A 363 5.81 -25.43 28.65
N VAL A 364 5.20 -24.33 29.04
CA VAL A 364 4.22 -24.30 30.15
C VAL A 364 2.84 -24.79 29.69
N ILE A 365 2.35 -24.30 28.55
CA ILE A 365 0.97 -24.51 28.12
C ILE A 365 0.81 -25.83 27.37
N VAL A 366 1.71 -26.15 26.44
CA VAL A 366 1.63 -27.37 25.62
C VAL A 366 2.26 -28.54 26.35
N ASN A 367 3.52 -28.39 26.77
CA ASN A 367 4.27 -29.50 27.36
C ASN A 367 3.96 -29.72 28.84
N LYS A 368 3.22 -28.81 29.48
CA LYS A 368 2.86 -28.86 30.92
C LYS A 368 4.07 -29.00 31.84
N LEU A 369 5.20 -28.39 31.46
CA LEU A 369 6.45 -28.45 32.22
C LEU A 369 6.64 -27.19 33.08
N PRO A 370 7.25 -27.31 34.26
CA PRO A 370 7.54 -26.16 35.11
C PRO A 370 8.58 -25.24 34.45
N TYR A 371 8.38 -23.94 34.64
CA TYR A 371 9.28 -22.88 34.23
C TYR A 371 10.12 -22.41 35.42
N ILE A 372 11.38 -22.85 35.44
CA ILE A 372 12.34 -22.49 36.49
C ILE A 372 12.89 -21.10 36.18
N ASN A 373 12.28 -20.08 36.79
CA ASN A 373 12.75 -18.70 36.73
C ASN A 373 12.81 -18.10 38.12
N SER A 374 13.96 -17.54 38.50
CA SER A 374 14.17 -16.85 39.78
C SER A 374 13.68 -15.39 39.77
N LYS A 375 13.28 -14.86 38.62
CA LYS A 375 12.85 -13.46 38.44
C LYS A 375 11.36 -13.22 38.73
N TRP A 376 10.52 -14.26 38.65
CA TRP A 376 9.08 -14.12 38.84
C TRP A 376 8.66 -14.64 40.21
N ALA A 377 7.74 -13.91 40.85
CA ALA A 377 7.04 -14.41 42.03
C ALA A 377 6.13 -15.59 41.67
N ASN A 378 5.63 -16.30 42.69
CA ASN A 378 4.70 -17.43 42.49
C ASN A 378 3.43 -17.02 41.74
N ILE A 379 2.97 -15.78 41.90
CA ILE A 379 1.93 -15.17 41.09
C ILE A 379 2.48 -13.84 40.61
N GLN A 380 2.56 -13.65 39.29
CA GLN A 380 3.17 -12.47 38.70
C GLN A 380 2.44 -12.09 37.41
N ARG A 381 2.09 -10.81 37.28
CA ARG A 381 1.66 -10.25 36.00
C ARG A 381 2.85 -10.18 35.05
N VAL A 382 2.71 -10.78 33.87
CA VAL A 382 3.74 -10.85 32.83
C VAL A 382 3.15 -10.33 31.53
N ASN A 383 3.70 -9.23 31.05
CA ASN A 383 3.33 -8.68 29.77
C ASN A 383 4.24 -9.29 28.71
N MET A 384 3.67 -10.08 27.80
CA MET A 384 4.43 -10.70 26.72
C MET A 384 4.04 -10.08 25.39
N ARG A 385 5.04 -9.80 24.56
CA ARG A 385 4.83 -9.43 23.16
C ARG A 385 5.40 -10.54 22.30
N ILE A 386 4.61 -11.03 21.35
CA ILE A 386 5.04 -11.98 20.32
C ILE A 386 4.61 -11.41 18.96
N PHE A 387 5.58 -10.95 18.17
CA PHE A 387 5.31 -10.28 16.89
C PHE A 387 4.27 -9.14 17.01
N ASN A 388 3.13 -9.28 16.32
CA ASN A 388 2.02 -8.35 16.33
C ASN A 388 1.15 -8.44 17.59
N LEU A 389 1.24 -9.51 18.38
CA LEU A 389 0.39 -9.71 19.54
C LEU A 389 1.02 -9.17 20.82
N TYR A 390 0.17 -8.54 21.63
CA TYR A 390 0.46 -8.18 23.01
C TYR A 390 -0.47 -8.95 23.94
N LEU A 391 0.12 -9.75 24.83
CA LEU A 391 -0.56 -10.67 25.73
C LEU A 391 -0.39 -10.21 27.18
N PRO A 392 -1.43 -9.62 27.80
CA PRO A 392 -1.48 -9.37 29.24
C PRO A 392 -1.75 -10.69 29.98
N LEU A 393 -0.69 -11.30 30.53
CA LEU A 393 -0.77 -12.61 31.16
C LEU A 393 -0.52 -12.52 32.68
N VAL A 394 -1.07 -13.48 33.42
CA VAL A 394 -0.68 -13.79 34.79
C VAL A 394 -0.02 -15.15 34.80
N PHE A 395 1.24 -15.19 35.24
CA PHE A 395 1.94 -16.43 35.54
C PHE A 395 1.58 -16.90 36.95
N ILE A 396 1.24 -18.18 37.07
CA ILE A 396 0.93 -18.85 38.33
C ILE A 396 1.81 -20.09 38.43
N LYS A 397 2.68 -20.13 39.44
CA LYS A 397 3.53 -21.27 39.74
C LYS A 397 2.70 -22.41 40.32
N GLY A 398 2.86 -23.60 39.76
CA GLY A 398 2.24 -24.81 40.26
C GLY A 398 2.76 -25.19 41.66
N LEU A 399 1.86 -25.73 42.49
CA LEU A 399 2.19 -26.24 43.82
C LEU A 399 2.00 -27.76 43.84
N ASN A 400 2.78 -28.46 44.67
CA ASN A 400 2.60 -29.90 44.93
C ASN A 400 2.58 -30.79 43.67
N GLY A 401 3.39 -30.48 42.66
CA GLY A 401 3.49 -31.25 41.42
C GLY A 401 2.52 -30.83 40.31
N GLU A 402 1.66 -29.84 40.56
CA GLU A 402 0.85 -29.22 39.52
C GLU A 402 1.72 -28.48 38.49
N PRO A 403 1.31 -28.44 37.21
CA PRO A 403 2.00 -27.65 36.20
C PRO A 403 1.80 -26.16 36.44
N ASP A 404 2.82 -25.37 36.06
CA ASP A 404 2.71 -23.92 35.97
C ASP A 404 1.63 -23.53 34.95
N ARG A 405 1.07 -22.32 35.11
CA ARG A 405 -0.03 -21.84 34.28
C ARG A 405 0.17 -20.39 33.87
N PHE A 406 -0.24 -20.08 32.65
CA PHE A 406 -0.48 -18.71 32.20
C PHE A 406 -1.97 -18.51 32.06
N VAL A 407 -2.42 -17.35 32.50
CA VAL A 407 -3.81 -16.93 32.38
C VAL A 407 -3.88 -15.61 31.65
N HIS A 408 -4.68 -15.52 30.60
CA HIS A 408 -4.84 -14.28 29.85
C HIS A 408 -5.88 -13.38 30.51
N GLU A 409 -5.47 -12.17 30.91
CA GLU A 409 -6.23 -11.27 31.79
C GLU A 409 -7.56 -10.77 31.20
N LEU A 410 -7.80 -10.89 29.90
CA LEU A 410 -8.99 -10.32 29.25
C LEU A 410 -9.93 -11.35 28.62
N THR A 411 -9.49 -12.61 28.50
CA THR A 411 -10.18 -13.62 27.70
C THR A 411 -10.54 -14.85 28.51
N GLN A 412 -10.04 -14.94 29.74
CA GLN A 412 -10.28 -16.03 30.66
C GLN A 412 -10.95 -15.53 31.93
N ASP A 413 -11.88 -16.33 32.44
CA ASP A 413 -12.65 -15.99 33.62
C ASP A 413 -11.79 -16.17 34.88
N VAL A 414 -11.34 -15.05 35.44
CA VAL A 414 -10.53 -14.97 36.66
C VAL A 414 -11.13 -13.93 37.58
N GLU A 415 -11.45 -14.35 38.81
CA GLU A 415 -11.88 -13.43 39.84
C GLU A 415 -10.66 -12.76 40.50
N LEU A 416 -10.46 -11.46 40.23
CA LEU A 416 -9.51 -10.66 40.98
C LEU A 416 -10.18 -10.05 42.21
N THR A 417 -9.57 -10.27 43.38
CA THR A 417 -10.02 -9.66 44.64
C THR A 417 -8.89 -8.91 45.32
N MET A 418 -9.24 -7.83 46.03
CA MET A 418 -8.33 -7.07 46.86
C MET A 418 -8.92 -6.90 48.25
N GLN A 419 -8.05 -7.02 49.25
CA GLN A 419 -8.41 -6.73 50.64
C GLN A 419 -8.34 -5.21 50.89
N TYR A 420 -9.47 -4.62 51.27
CA TYR A 420 -9.57 -3.19 51.62
C TYR A 420 -10.46 -3.02 52.85
N LYS A 421 -9.96 -2.32 53.88
CA LYS A 421 -10.66 -2.12 55.16
C LYS A 421 -11.26 -3.43 55.70
N SER A 422 -10.47 -4.52 55.64
CA SER A 422 -10.84 -5.89 56.06
C SER A 422 -11.98 -6.55 55.27
N LYS A 423 -12.37 -6.02 54.10
CA LYS A 423 -13.31 -6.65 53.16
C LYS A 423 -12.58 -7.07 51.88
N ASN A 424 -13.00 -8.17 51.29
CA ASN A 424 -12.57 -8.56 49.95
C ASN A 424 -13.49 -7.91 48.93
N ILE A 425 -12.91 -7.13 48.02
CA ILE A 425 -13.63 -6.43 46.96
C ILE A 425 -13.20 -7.03 45.64
N ARG A 426 -14.18 -7.37 44.79
CA ARG A 426 -13.92 -7.80 43.41
C ARG A 426 -13.44 -6.61 42.58
N MET A 427 -12.46 -6.85 41.72
CA MET A 427 -11.85 -5.82 40.90
C MET A 427 -11.93 -6.16 39.41
N PRO A 428 -12.03 -5.15 38.54
CA PRO A 428 -11.86 -5.34 37.10
C PRO A 428 -10.53 -6.02 36.79
N GLN A 429 -10.53 -7.01 35.89
CA GLN A 429 -9.31 -7.75 35.52
C GLN A 429 -8.20 -6.82 34.98
N CYS A 430 -8.58 -5.81 34.20
CA CYS A 430 -7.67 -4.84 33.58
C CYS A 430 -7.32 -3.63 34.47
N ILE A 431 -7.72 -3.63 35.75
CA ILE A 431 -7.55 -2.46 36.64
C ILE A 431 -6.08 -2.08 36.88
N LEU A 432 -5.14 -3.00 36.63
CA LEU A 432 -3.70 -2.82 36.79
C LEU A 432 -2.97 -2.46 35.48
N PHE A 433 -3.71 -2.23 34.38
CA PHE A 433 -3.10 -1.87 33.10
C PHE A 433 -2.36 -0.54 33.20
N SER A 434 -1.09 -0.58 32.81
CA SER A 434 -0.20 0.56 32.68
C SER A 434 -0.37 1.25 31.33
N ILE A 435 0.30 2.39 31.14
CA ILE A 435 0.32 3.09 29.84
C ILE A 435 0.79 2.15 28.72
N ARG A 436 1.80 1.32 28.98
CA ARG A 436 2.36 0.38 28.00
C ARG A 436 1.35 -0.67 27.54
N ASP A 437 0.43 -1.08 28.43
CA ASP A 437 -0.62 -2.02 28.06
C ASP A 437 -1.54 -1.41 27.00
N TYR A 438 -2.00 -0.18 27.20
CA TYR A 438 -2.83 0.55 26.24
C TYR A 438 -2.09 0.95 24.96
N GLU A 439 -0.76 1.07 24.99
CA GLU A 439 0.06 1.33 23.79
C GLU A 439 0.03 0.16 22.81
N TYR A 440 0.01 -1.07 23.31
CA TYR A 440 0.21 -2.28 22.49
C TYR A 440 -1.01 -3.21 22.41
N ILE A 441 -1.94 -3.15 23.37
CA ILE A 441 -3.13 -4.00 23.34
C ILE A 441 -3.99 -3.66 22.13
N SER A 442 -4.46 -4.70 21.46
CA SER A 442 -5.26 -4.56 20.25
C SER A 442 -6.61 -3.93 20.50
N SER A 443 -7.09 -3.21 19.49
CA SER A 443 -8.40 -2.54 19.53
C SER A 443 -9.57 -3.51 19.66
N ILE A 444 -9.39 -4.80 19.34
CA ILE A 444 -10.43 -5.82 19.52
C ILE A 444 -10.85 -5.99 20.99
N TYR A 445 -9.93 -5.70 21.93
CA TYR A 445 -10.19 -5.84 23.36
C TYR A 445 -10.71 -4.56 24.03
N TYR A 446 -10.84 -3.44 23.32
CA TYR A 446 -11.22 -2.18 23.97
C TYR A 446 -12.63 -2.21 24.55
N ASP A 447 -13.58 -2.88 23.89
CA ASP A 447 -14.92 -3.06 24.43
C ASP A 447 -14.92 -3.96 25.66
N THR A 448 -14.14 -5.04 25.64
CA THR A 448 -13.95 -5.92 26.82
C THR A 448 -13.39 -5.13 28.01
N ILE A 449 -12.35 -4.33 27.78
CA ILE A 449 -11.74 -3.48 28.80
C ILE A 449 -12.76 -2.47 29.35
N PHE A 450 -13.49 -1.79 28.48
CA PHE A 450 -14.51 -0.82 28.89
C PHE A 450 -15.60 -1.48 29.74
N ASN A 451 -16.15 -2.61 29.29
CA ASN A 451 -17.18 -3.34 30.03
C ASN A 451 -16.65 -3.80 31.39
N GLU A 452 -15.43 -4.33 31.44
CA GLU A 452 -14.81 -4.81 32.68
C GLU A 452 -14.60 -3.66 33.69
N LEU A 453 -14.13 -2.49 33.24
CA LEU A 453 -13.94 -1.33 34.11
C LEU A 453 -15.26 -0.74 34.64
N THR A 454 -16.37 -0.93 33.93
CA THR A 454 -17.67 -0.31 34.24
C THR A 454 -18.67 -1.25 34.92
N SER A 455 -18.37 -2.55 35.02
CA SER A 455 -19.31 -3.57 35.53
C SER A 455 -19.46 -3.60 37.06
N TYR A 456 -18.54 -3.00 37.83
CA TYR A 456 -18.48 -3.17 39.30
C TYR A 456 -19.13 -2.00 40.09
N GLY A 457 -19.73 -1.02 39.41
CA GLY A 457 -20.33 0.15 40.05
C GLY A 457 -19.30 1.09 40.70
N SER A 458 -19.78 1.98 41.58
CA SER A 458 -18.92 2.94 42.29
C SER A 458 -18.47 2.41 43.65
N HIS A 459 -17.16 2.43 43.86
CA HIS A 459 -16.54 2.07 45.14
C HIS A 459 -15.30 2.93 45.36
N GLU A 460 -15.09 3.46 46.57
CA GLU A 460 -14.03 4.44 46.92
C GLU A 460 -12.66 4.09 46.30
N ILE A 461 -12.20 2.86 46.48
CA ILE A 461 -10.91 2.40 45.95
C ILE A 461 -10.91 2.09 44.44
N LEU A 462 -12.06 1.74 43.86
CA LEU A 462 -12.18 1.42 42.43
C LEU A 462 -12.27 2.68 41.59
N ASP A 463 -13.06 3.67 42.00
CA ASP A 463 -13.25 4.92 41.26
C ASP A 463 -11.89 5.60 40.97
N GLY A 464 -11.01 5.69 41.97
CA GLY A 464 -9.65 6.22 41.80
C GLY A 464 -8.80 5.43 40.80
N ARG A 465 -8.94 4.11 40.78
CA ARG A 465 -8.20 3.22 39.88
C ARG A 465 -8.74 3.24 38.45
N ILE A 466 -10.06 3.29 38.29
CA ILE A 466 -10.73 3.45 36.99
C ILE A 466 -10.36 4.80 36.38
N ASN A 467 -10.31 5.86 37.20
CA ASN A 467 -9.81 7.15 36.75
C ASN A 467 -8.33 7.09 36.35
N GLN A 468 -7.48 6.34 37.07
CA GLN A 468 -6.10 6.12 36.64
C GLN A 468 -6.01 5.35 35.32
N ALA A 469 -6.90 4.38 35.07
CA ALA A 469 -6.99 3.68 33.79
C ALA A 469 -7.32 4.66 32.65
N LEU A 470 -8.28 5.57 32.83
CA LEU A 470 -8.56 6.65 31.89
C LEU A 470 -7.30 7.50 31.60
N LEU A 471 -6.58 7.93 32.63
CA LEU A 471 -5.36 8.73 32.44
C LEU A 471 -4.26 7.95 31.70
N ASN A 472 -4.16 6.64 31.93
CA ASN A 472 -3.23 5.76 31.21
C ASN A 472 -3.64 5.60 29.74
N MET A 473 -4.94 5.45 29.44
CA MET A 473 -5.45 5.41 28.06
C MET A 473 -5.15 6.70 27.30
N LEU A 474 -5.37 7.87 27.93
CA LEU A 474 -5.06 9.17 27.32
C LEU A 474 -3.56 9.35 27.06
N SER A 475 -2.73 8.91 28.01
CA SER A 475 -1.26 8.95 27.87
C SER A 475 -0.76 8.02 26.76
N ALA A 476 -1.38 6.85 26.59
CA ALA A 476 -1.07 5.92 25.51
C ALA A 476 -1.53 6.48 24.15
N PHE A 477 -2.74 7.02 24.07
CA PHE A 477 -3.22 7.74 22.89
C PHE A 477 -2.26 8.85 22.48
N ASP A 478 -1.74 9.60 23.44
CA ASP A 478 -0.84 10.72 23.16
C ASP A 478 0.47 10.30 22.48
N LYS A 479 0.83 9.01 22.55
CA LYS A 479 2.01 8.40 21.89
C LYS A 479 1.64 7.66 20.61
N THR A 480 0.50 6.98 20.56
CA THR A 480 0.11 6.10 19.44
C THR A 480 -0.79 6.77 18.42
N CYS A 481 -1.47 7.86 18.78
CA CYS A 481 -2.53 8.51 18.00
C CYS A 481 -3.67 7.56 17.60
N ASN A 482 -3.89 6.47 18.34
CA ASN A 482 -4.93 5.48 18.04
C ASN A 482 -6.34 6.04 18.34
N LYS A 483 -7.09 6.38 17.28
CA LYS A 483 -8.42 6.98 17.41
C LYS A 483 -9.44 6.11 18.16
N LYS A 484 -9.42 4.79 17.95
CA LYS A 484 -10.33 3.87 18.65
C LYS A 484 -10.09 3.87 20.16
N LEU A 485 -8.83 3.97 20.59
CA LEU A 485 -8.49 4.09 22.00
C LEU A 485 -9.01 5.40 22.60
N LEU A 486 -8.89 6.50 21.86
CA LEU A 486 -9.41 7.80 22.29
C LEU A 486 -10.94 7.79 22.42
N ASP A 487 -11.64 7.22 21.44
CA ASP A 487 -13.11 7.10 21.49
C ASP A 487 -13.55 6.36 22.74
N LYS A 488 -12.89 5.24 23.08
CA LYS A 488 -13.18 4.47 24.30
C LYS A 488 -12.76 5.19 25.57
N ALA A 489 -11.69 5.98 25.54
CA ALA A 489 -11.32 6.84 26.66
C ALA A 489 -12.36 7.95 26.92
N ILE A 490 -12.95 8.52 25.85
CA ILE A 490 -14.04 9.50 25.97
C ILE A 490 -15.29 8.84 26.59
N GLU A 491 -15.70 7.68 26.08
CA GLU A 491 -16.81 6.90 26.65
C GLU A 491 -16.57 6.60 28.15
N LEU A 492 -15.36 6.15 28.50
CA LEU A 492 -15.01 5.88 29.90
C LEU A 492 -15.06 7.15 30.76
N SER A 493 -14.62 8.29 30.22
CA SER A 493 -14.68 9.57 30.93
C SER A 493 -16.10 10.06 31.22
N GLU A 494 -17.03 9.81 30.29
CA GLU A 494 -18.46 10.11 30.46
C GLU A 494 -19.11 9.20 31.49
N TRP A 495 -18.75 7.91 31.47
CA TRP A 495 -19.18 6.96 32.47
C TRP A 495 -18.67 7.34 33.86
N ILE A 496 -17.38 7.67 34.00
CA ILE A 496 -16.77 8.12 35.26
C ILE A 496 -17.49 9.36 35.79
N TYR A 497 -17.75 10.35 34.91
CA TYR A 497 -18.44 11.59 35.27
C TYR A 497 -19.79 11.32 35.95
N SER A 498 -20.55 10.39 35.37
CA SER A 498 -21.91 10.07 35.80
C SER A 498 -21.99 9.10 36.98
N ASN A 499 -21.04 8.16 37.09
CA ASN A 499 -21.17 7.01 38.00
C ASN A 499 -20.19 7.02 39.16
N CYS A 500 -18.98 7.57 39.03
CA CYS A 500 -17.99 7.57 40.12
C CYS A 500 -18.30 8.67 41.14
N ILE A 501 -18.93 8.30 42.26
CA ILE A 501 -19.40 9.24 43.29
C ILE A 501 -18.25 9.66 44.21
N SER A 502 -17.23 8.82 44.40
CA SER A 502 -16.14 9.14 45.34
C SER A 502 -15.06 10.05 44.74
N LEU A 503 -15.14 10.37 43.45
CA LEU A 503 -14.21 11.30 42.79
C LEU A 503 -14.72 12.74 42.87
N PRO A 504 -13.84 13.72 43.18
CA PRO A 504 -14.20 15.13 43.14
C PRO A 504 -14.74 15.54 41.77
N MET A 505 -15.82 16.33 41.77
CA MET A 505 -16.51 16.78 40.56
C MET A 505 -15.57 17.47 39.56
N GLU A 506 -14.68 18.32 40.08
CA GLU A 506 -13.65 19.02 39.31
C GLU A 506 -12.74 18.07 38.52
N ILE A 507 -12.31 16.96 39.14
CA ILE A 507 -11.41 16.00 38.51
C ILE A 507 -12.15 15.23 37.41
N LYS A 508 -13.40 14.85 37.66
CA LYS A 508 -14.24 14.18 36.65
C LYS A 508 -14.45 15.07 35.43
N LEU A 509 -14.80 16.34 35.64
CA LEU A 509 -15.02 17.29 34.55
C LEU A 509 -13.73 17.54 33.76
N ILE A 510 -12.62 17.84 34.43
CA ILE A 510 -11.32 18.07 33.79
C ILE A 510 -10.91 16.86 32.95
N ASN A 511 -11.09 15.65 33.48
CA ASN A 511 -10.71 14.41 32.79
C ASN A 511 -11.58 14.11 31.57
N LYS A 512 -12.89 14.41 31.64
CA LYS A 512 -13.79 14.36 30.49
C LYS A 512 -13.42 15.36 29.41
N LEU A 513 -13.27 16.64 29.77
CA LEU A 513 -12.99 17.70 28.80
C LEU A 513 -11.59 17.55 28.17
N GLN A 514 -10.58 17.07 28.90
CA GLN A 514 -9.28 16.80 28.29
C GLN A 514 -9.30 15.64 27.29
N ALA A 515 -10.19 14.65 27.48
CA ALA A 515 -10.37 13.56 26.53
C ALA A 515 -11.04 14.10 25.26
N ILE A 516 -12.11 14.88 25.40
CA ILE A 516 -12.81 15.54 24.28
C ILE A 516 -11.87 16.47 23.50
N LYS A 517 -11.05 17.26 24.21
CA LYS A 517 -10.08 18.20 23.61
C LYS A 517 -9.08 17.53 22.66
N ARG A 518 -8.80 16.23 22.85
CA ARG A 518 -7.93 15.44 21.94
C ARG A 518 -8.63 15.06 20.63
N LYS A 519 -9.95 15.06 20.60
CA LYS A 519 -10.78 14.74 19.43
C LYS A 519 -11.20 15.99 18.66
N ARG A 520 -11.56 17.07 19.36
CA ARG A 520 -12.01 18.35 18.79
C ARG A 520 -11.74 19.51 19.75
N SER A 521 -11.85 20.74 19.26
CA SER A 521 -11.90 21.93 20.14
C SER A 521 -13.11 21.88 21.08
N LEU A 522 -12.95 22.44 22.28
CA LEU A 522 -14.04 22.60 23.24
C LEU A 522 -15.05 23.65 22.74
N ASN A 523 -16.33 23.43 23.03
CA ASN A 523 -17.41 24.35 22.66
C ASN A 523 -17.60 25.44 23.74
N MET A 524 -18.45 26.44 23.45
CA MET A 524 -18.66 27.58 24.35
C MET A 524 -19.24 27.18 25.72
N GLU A 525 -20.10 26.15 25.78
CA GLU A 525 -20.68 25.68 27.03
C GLU A 525 -19.62 24.99 27.92
N GLU A 526 -18.78 24.14 27.31
CA GLU A 526 -17.66 23.47 27.97
C GLU A 526 -16.62 24.47 28.49
N LEU A 527 -16.34 25.54 27.74
CA LEU A 527 -15.44 26.61 28.16
C LEU A 527 -16.03 27.42 29.32
N ALA A 528 -17.32 27.76 29.28
CA ALA A 528 -18.00 28.48 30.35
C ALA A 528 -18.01 27.66 31.66
N GLU A 529 -18.23 26.34 31.58
CA GLU A 529 -18.19 25.46 32.76
C GLU A 529 -16.80 25.46 33.43
N LEU A 530 -15.73 25.47 32.63
CA LEU A 530 -14.35 25.58 33.11
C LEU A 530 -14.07 26.94 33.77
N GLU A 531 -14.58 28.04 33.20
CA GLU A 531 -14.43 29.37 33.80
C GLU A 531 -15.09 29.47 35.17
N VAL A 532 -16.32 28.98 35.29
CA VAL A 532 -17.05 28.92 36.58
C VAL A 532 -16.27 28.09 37.59
N LEU A 533 -15.77 26.91 37.18
CA LEU A 533 -14.99 26.03 38.05
C LEU A 533 -13.69 26.70 38.54
N SER A 534 -13.04 27.51 37.70
CA SER A 534 -11.79 28.22 38.05
C SER A 534 -11.96 29.27 39.15
N ILE A 535 -13.17 29.82 39.29
CA ILE A 535 -13.50 30.81 40.33
C ILE A 535 -13.85 30.12 41.64
N GLN A 536 -14.52 28.96 41.56
CA GLN A 536 -15.01 28.22 42.73
C GLN A 536 -13.93 27.44 43.47
N LYS A 537 -12.82 27.08 42.80
CA LYS A 537 -11.79 26.20 43.34
C LYS A 537 -10.49 26.95 43.58
N ASN A 538 -9.99 26.87 44.81
CA ASN A 538 -8.68 27.41 45.19
C ASN A 538 -7.65 26.28 45.31
N ASP A 539 -7.42 25.56 44.21
CA ASP A 539 -6.41 24.50 44.12
C ASP A 539 -5.50 24.75 42.92
N ALA A 540 -4.19 24.73 43.14
CA ALA A 540 -3.20 25.07 42.13
C ALA A 540 -3.15 24.05 40.99
N GLU A 541 -3.30 22.74 41.27
CA GLU A 541 -3.27 21.69 40.26
C GLU A 541 -4.52 21.75 39.38
N VAL A 542 -5.69 21.91 40.01
CA VAL A 542 -6.99 22.09 39.34
C VAL A 542 -6.98 23.33 38.46
N ASN A 543 -6.55 24.47 38.98
CA ASN A 543 -6.52 25.71 38.20
C ASN A 543 -5.50 25.65 37.07
N THR A 544 -4.32 25.03 37.26
CA THR A 544 -3.40 24.78 36.15
C THR A 544 -4.07 23.96 35.04
N ALA A 545 -4.73 22.85 35.39
CA ALA A 545 -5.40 22.00 34.41
C ALA A 545 -6.53 22.72 33.66
N ILE A 546 -7.34 23.51 34.37
CA ILE A 546 -8.41 24.32 33.77
C ILE A 546 -7.84 25.31 32.76
N TYR A 547 -6.83 26.10 33.13
CA TYR A 547 -6.26 27.11 32.23
C TYR A 547 -5.52 26.50 31.03
N LEU A 548 -5.01 25.27 31.13
CA LEU A 548 -4.51 24.52 29.97
C LEU A 548 -5.64 24.14 28.99
N LEU A 549 -6.82 23.78 29.49
CA LEU A 549 -7.99 23.50 28.65
C LEU A 549 -8.57 24.76 28.01
N LEU A 550 -8.53 25.89 28.72
CA LEU A 550 -8.91 27.23 28.22
C LEU A 550 -7.86 27.87 27.29
N GLU A 551 -6.72 27.23 27.07
CA GLU A 551 -5.61 27.76 26.24
C GLU A 551 -5.01 29.08 26.78
N ASN A 552 -5.16 29.34 28.08
CA ASN A 552 -4.58 30.49 28.75
C ASN A 552 -3.26 30.11 29.43
N VAL A 553 -2.18 30.14 28.66
CA VAL A 553 -0.83 29.74 29.07
C VAL A 553 -0.31 30.56 30.24
N GLU A 554 -0.57 31.87 30.22
CA GLU A 554 -0.07 32.79 31.24
C GLU A 554 -0.63 32.44 32.61
N LYS A 555 -1.96 32.29 32.71
CA LYS A 555 -2.62 31.87 33.95
C LYS A 555 -2.24 30.45 34.33
N ALA A 556 -2.17 29.51 33.39
CA ALA A 556 -1.73 28.15 33.65
C ALA A 556 -0.33 28.12 34.31
N ASN A 557 0.61 28.92 33.82
CA ASN A 557 1.96 29.05 34.36
C ASN A 557 2.00 29.69 35.76
N ILE A 558 1.14 30.67 36.03
CA ILE A 558 1.04 31.31 37.36
C ILE A 558 0.65 30.26 38.41
N TYR A 559 -0.41 29.49 38.17
CA TYR A 559 -0.85 28.43 39.08
C TYR A 559 0.14 27.26 39.12
N TYR A 560 0.75 26.90 37.99
CA TYR A 560 1.71 25.80 37.94
C TYR A 560 2.93 26.06 38.82
N LYS A 561 3.36 27.33 38.95
CA LYS A 561 4.46 27.71 39.87
C LYS A 561 4.15 27.40 41.33
N GLN A 562 2.87 27.43 41.72
CA GLN A 562 2.37 27.22 43.08
C GLN A 562 2.19 25.74 43.43
N ILE A 563 2.23 24.82 42.45
CA ILE A 563 2.14 23.38 42.70
C ILE A 563 3.39 22.91 43.46
N GLU A 564 3.19 22.26 44.62
CA GLU A 564 4.28 21.68 45.41
C GLU A 564 4.90 20.45 44.71
N LYS A 565 4.06 19.53 44.23
CA LYS A 565 4.48 18.25 43.64
C LYS A 565 4.54 18.28 42.11
N LYS A 566 5.30 19.20 41.54
CA LYS A 566 5.43 19.39 40.07
C LYS A 566 5.74 18.10 39.30
N LYS A 567 6.54 17.20 39.87
CA LYS A 567 6.88 15.91 39.24
C LYS A 567 5.66 15.01 39.04
N ALA A 568 4.75 14.97 40.01
CA ALA A 568 3.52 14.19 39.91
C ALA A 568 2.59 14.81 38.86
N PHE A 569 2.39 16.13 38.89
CA PHE A 569 1.57 16.82 37.90
C PHE A 569 2.04 16.58 36.46
N LYS A 570 3.35 16.59 36.22
CA LYS A 570 3.95 16.30 34.90
C LYS A 570 3.66 14.89 34.38
N SER A 571 3.36 13.93 35.26
CA SER A 571 2.99 12.58 34.83
C SER A 571 1.54 12.47 34.34
N PHE A 572 0.70 13.48 34.58
CA PHE A 572 -0.68 13.46 34.09
C PHE A 572 -0.75 13.85 32.60
N PRO A 573 -1.64 13.20 31.83
CA PRO A 573 -1.80 13.45 30.39
C PRO A 573 -2.19 14.90 30.07
N ILE A 574 -2.83 15.63 30.99
CA ILE A 574 -3.19 17.04 30.81
C ILE A 574 -1.97 17.93 30.54
N PHE A 575 -0.79 17.57 31.06
CA PHE A 575 0.43 18.35 30.94
C PHE A 575 0.90 18.50 29.47
N LYS A 576 0.47 17.62 28.56
CA LYS A 576 0.76 17.73 27.12
C LYS A 576 0.37 19.09 26.54
N PHE A 577 -0.72 19.69 27.03
CA PHE A 577 -1.17 21.00 26.56
C PHE A 577 -0.24 22.15 26.96
N MET A 578 0.59 21.97 28.00
CA MET A 578 1.60 22.97 28.38
C MET A 578 2.69 23.10 27.30
N ASN A 579 3.11 21.99 26.68
CA ASN A 579 4.21 21.97 25.71
C ASN A 579 3.79 22.45 24.31
N LYS A 580 2.52 22.27 23.91
CA LYS A 580 2.01 22.73 22.61
C LYS A 580 1.98 24.25 22.46
N LEU A 581 1.94 24.96 23.59
CA LEU A 581 1.75 26.41 23.62
C LEU A 581 3.08 27.17 23.82
N ALA A 582 4.22 26.47 23.82
CA ALA A 582 5.57 27.07 23.95
C ALA A 582 6.29 27.27 22.60
N ILE A 583 5.64 26.98 21.46
CA ILE A 583 6.21 27.03 20.10
C ILE A 583 5.56 28.15 19.25
N TYR A 584 5.09 29.23 19.87
CA TYR A 584 4.73 30.46 19.16
C TYR A 584 5.45 31.65 19.75
#